data_AF-Q647K3-F1
#
_entry.id   AF-Q647K3-F1
#
_cell.length_a   1.000
_cell.length_b   1.000
_cell.length_c   1.000
_cell.angle_alpha   90.00
_cell.angle_beta   90.00
_cell.angle_gamma   90.00
#
_symmetry.space_group_name_H-M   'P 1'
#
loop_
_entity.id
_entity.type
_entity.pdbx_description
1 polymer ?
#
loop_
_entity_poly.entity_id
_entity_poly.type
_entity_poly.pdbx_seq_one_letter_code
_entity_poly.pdbx_strand_id
1 'polypeptide(L)'
;MAKAIEDKIDLYDDRGNVLASDVPLQAISPLRNSAIKKIINLTIRTGAIDLAKLEKKLATGTIGGKGMVIRGVGRDFPILDNAEAIRTEMEDMLRVEEGGRYECGTIAVKDHH
;
A
#
# COMPACT_ATOMS: atom_id res chain seq x y z
N MET A 1 22.48 -32.75 -27.24
CA MET A 1 21.55 -31.92 -26.43
C MET A 1 21.73 -30.48 -26.89
N ALA A 2 20.70 -29.86 -27.46
CA ALA A 2 20.79 -28.49 -27.93
C ALA A 2 20.91 -27.55 -26.71
N LYS A 3 21.99 -26.76 -26.67
CA LYS A 3 22.20 -25.71 -25.66
C LYS A 3 21.08 -24.69 -25.85
N ALA A 4 20.17 -24.57 -24.89
CA ALA A 4 19.14 -23.53 -24.93
C ALA A 4 19.86 -22.17 -25.04
N ILE A 5 19.63 -21.48 -26.15
CA ILE A 5 20.10 -20.11 -26.32
C ILE A 5 19.25 -19.29 -25.36
N GLU A 6 19.86 -18.81 -24.28
CA GLU A 6 19.19 -17.88 -23.38
C GLU A 6 19.16 -16.51 -24.07
N ASP A 7 17.97 -16.03 -24.40
CA ASP A 7 17.77 -14.67 -24.89
C ASP A 7 18.29 -13.67 -23.86
N LYS A 8 19.00 -12.66 -24.35
CA LYS A 8 19.58 -11.60 -23.51
C LYS A 8 19.10 -10.23 -23.99
N ILE A 9 18.98 -9.32 -23.03
CA ILE A 9 18.41 -7.98 -23.23
C ILE A 9 19.26 -6.93 -22.50
N ASP A 10 19.18 -5.69 -22.97
CA ASP A 10 19.69 -4.53 -22.27
C ASP A 10 18.53 -3.81 -21.58
N LEU A 11 18.73 -3.46 -20.31
CA LEU A 11 17.78 -2.70 -19.49
C LEU A 11 18.16 -1.23 -19.54
N TYR A 12 17.17 -0.38 -19.83
CA TYR A 12 17.31 1.06 -19.86
C TYR A 12 16.46 1.71 -18.77
N ASP A 13 16.90 2.86 -18.26
CA ASP A 13 16.09 3.70 -17.37
C ASP A 13 15.02 4.50 -18.14
N ASP A 14 14.20 5.26 -17.42
CA ASP A 14 13.13 6.10 -17.97
C ASP A 14 13.65 7.29 -18.80
N ARG A 15 14.96 7.55 -18.77
CA ARG A 15 15.66 8.59 -19.55
C ARG A 15 16.41 8.02 -20.75
N GLY A 16 16.38 6.70 -20.95
CA GLY A 16 17.07 6.02 -22.05
C GLY A 16 18.56 5.77 -21.80
N ASN A 17 19.04 5.86 -20.56
CA ASN A 17 20.41 5.44 -20.22
C ASN A 17 20.43 3.93 -19.97
N VAL A 18 21.54 3.27 -20.35
CA VAL A 18 21.74 1.85 -20.07
C VAL A 18 21.92 1.64 -18.56
N LEU A 19 21.04 0.86 -17.97
CA LEU A 19 21.10 0.44 -16.56
C LEU A 19 21.90 -0.85 -16.38
N ALA A 20 21.70 -1.82 -17.28
CA ALA A 20 22.41 -3.10 -17.31
C ALA A 20 22.34 -3.71 -18.70
N SER A 21 23.42 -4.37 -19.15
CA SER A 21 23.48 -5.05 -20.44
C SER A 21 23.67 -6.56 -20.28
N ASP A 22 23.39 -7.31 -21.35
CA ASP A 22 23.58 -8.77 -21.40
C ASP A 22 22.75 -9.54 -20.34
N VAL A 23 21.61 -8.97 -19.93
CA VAL A 23 20.74 -9.53 -18.89
C VAL A 23 19.92 -10.69 -19.47
N PRO A 24 19.91 -11.89 -18.85
CA PRO A 24 19.05 -12.97 -19.31
C PRO A 24 17.57 -12.56 -19.26
N LEU A 25 16.80 -12.83 -20.32
CA LEU A 25 15.37 -12.47 -20.39
C LEU A 25 14.58 -13.03 -19.20
N GLN A 26 14.96 -14.21 -18.69
CA GLN A 26 14.33 -14.82 -17.52
C GLN A 26 14.52 -14.03 -16.21
N ALA A 27 15.48 -13.10 -16.14
CA ALA A 27 15.74 -12.28 -14.96
C ALA A 27 14.64 -11.24 -14.70
N ILE A 28 13.86 -10.86 -15.72
CA ILE A 28 12.69 -9.98 -15.58
C ILE A 28 11.37 -10.74 -15.40
N SER A 29 11.40 -12.08 -15.39
CA SER A 29 10.20 -12.89 -15.15
C SER A 29 9.64 -12.66 -13.74
N PRO A 30 8.32 -12.46 -13.57
CA PRO A 30 7.69 -12.34 -12.24
C PRO A 30 7.96 -13.54 -11.31
N LEU A 31 8.25 -14.71 -11.90
CA LEU A 31 8.56 -15.93 -11.15
C LEU A 31 9.97 -15.90 -10.53
N ARG A 32 10.88 -15.06 -11.05
CA ARG A 32 12.29 -15.01 -10.63
C ARG A 32 12.68 -13.66 -10.02
N ASN A 33 12.18 -12.56 -10.57
CA ASN A 33 12.57 -11.22 -10.15
C ASN A 33 12.05 -10.88 -8.75
N SER A 34 12.96 -10.58 -7.83
CA SER A 34 12.62 -10.26 -6.43
C SER A 34 11.91 -8.92 -6.28
N ALA A 35 12.22 -7.92 -7.13
CA ALA A 35 11.56 -6.63 -7.10
C ALA A 35 10.09 -6.74 -7.53
N ILE A 36 9.79 -7.49 -8.60
CA ILE A 36 8.41 -7.75 -9.03
C ILE A 36 7.62 -8.48 -7.94
N LYS A 37 8.22 -9.52 -7.32
CA LYS A 37 7.58 -10.22 -6.18
C LYS A 37 7.30 -9.28 -5.01
N LYS A 38 8.23 -8.38 -4.69
CA LYS A 38 8.06 -7.38 -3.63
C LYS A 38 6.91 -6.42 -3.96
N ILE A 39 6.83 -5.93 -5.20
CA ILE A 39 5.73 -5.05 -5.64
C ILE A 39 4.38 -5.76 -5.50
N ILE A 40 4.24 -6.99 -6.03
CA ILE A 40 3.00 -7.76 -5.90
C ILE A 40 2.62 -7.95 -4.42
N ASN A 41 3.58 -8.32 -3.57
CA ASN A 41 3.34 -8.52 -2.16
C ASN A 41 2.88 -7.24 -1.44
N LEU A 42 3.49 -6.09 -1.75
CA LEU A 42 3.07 -4.79 -1.22
C LEU A 42 1.66 -4.43 -1.70
N THR A 43 1.37 -4.57 -2.99
CA THR A 43 0.06 -4.24 -3.56
C THR A 43 -1.09 -4.98 -2.89
N ILE A 44 -0.93 -6.27 -2.58
CA ILE A 44 -2.01 -7.07 -1.97
C ILE A 44 -2.20 -6.81 -0.47
N ARG A 45 -1.17 -6.34 0.23
CA ARG A 45 -1.17 -6.23 1.71
C ARG A 45 -1.26 -4.79 2.22
N THR A 46 -1.11 -3.80 1.36
CA THR A 46 -1.19 -2.39 1.73
C THR A 46 -2.63 -1.89 1.61
N GLY A 47 -3.16 -1.33 2.70
CA GLY A 47 -4.44 -0.61 2.72
C GLY A 47 -4.23 0.86 3.04
N ALA A 48 -5.02 1.74 2.43
CA ALA A 48 -5.07 3.16 2.75
C ALA A 48 -6.35 3.47 3.53
N ILE A 49 -6.20 4.17 4.67
CA ILE A 49 -7.31 4.47 5.59
C ILE A 49 -7.44 5.99 5.70
N ASP A 50 -8.66 6.50 5.50
CA ASP A 50 -8.97 7.93 5.57
C ASP A 50 -9.67 8.24 6.91
N LEU A 51 -8.88 8.64 7.91
CA LEU A 51 -9.36 8.94 9.26
C LEU A 51 -10.28 10.18 9.29
N ALA A 52 -9.97 11.20 8.49
CA ALA A 52 -10.77 12.43 8.42
C ALA A 52 -12.18 12.16 7.85
N LYS A 53 -12.28 11.37 6.77
CA LYS A 53 -13.58 10.96 6.24
C LYS A 53 -14.30 10.00 7.20
N LEU A 54 -13.59 9.12 7.90
CA LEU A 54 -14.18 8.22 8.88
C LEU A 54 -14.86 9.03 10.00
N GLU A 55 -14.15 9.98 10.60
CA GLU A 55 -14.66 10.89 11.62
C GLU A 55 -15.93 11.60 11.17
N LYS A 56 -15.88 12.26 10.01
CA LYS A 56 -17.04 12.96 9.44
C LYS A 56 -18.23 12.03 9.19
N LYS A 57 -17.97 10.82 8.69
CA LYS A 57 -19.04 9.85 8.40
C LYS A 57 -19.71 9.34 9.67
N LEU A 58 -18.93 9.10 10.71
CA LEU A 58 -19.45 8.70 12.02
C LEU A 58 -20.24 9.83 12.68
N ALA A 59 -19.74 11.07 12.65
CA ALA A 59 -20.45 12.23 13.19
C ALA A 59 -21.82 12.46 12.53
N THR A 60 -21.89 12.28 11.20
CA THR A 60 -23.11 12.54 10.41
C THR A 60 -24.04 11.33 10.27
N GLY A 61 -23.60 10.12 10.64
CA GLY A 61 -24.32 8.88 10.35
C GLY A 61 -24.36 8.50 8.87
N THR A 62 -23.48 9.08 8.03
CA THR A 62 -23.41 8.83 6.58
C THR A 62 -22.64 7.53 6.27
N ILE A 63 -23.21 6.41 6.67
CA ILE A 63 -22.60 5.07 6.62
C ILE A 63 -23.37 4.20 5.62
N GLY A 64 -22.67 3.32 4.90
CA GLY A 64 -23.28 2.32 4.00
C GLY A 64 -23.25 2.66 2.50
N GLY A 65 -22.73 3.82 2.11
CA GLY A 65 -22.53 4.17 0.69
C GLY A 65 -22.99 5.57 0.33
N LYS A 66 -22.90 5.92 -0.95
CA LYS A 66 -23.25 7.26 -1.43
C LYS A 66 -24.74 7.56 -1.16
N GLY A 67 -25.00 8.67 -0.48
CA GLY A 67 -26.36 9.14 -0.18
C GLY A 67 -27.06 8.41 0.98
N MET A 68 -26.43 7.40 1.60
CA MET A 68 -26.99 6.68 2.72
C MET A 68 -26.73 7.42 4.03
N VAL A 69 -27.79 7.61 4.83
CA VAL A 69 -27.72 8.24 6.15
C VAL A 69 -28.59 7.44 7.11
N ILE A 70 -27.98 6.91 8.17
CA ILE A 70 -28.71 6.30 9.27
C ILE A 70 -28.93 7.38 10.32
N ARG A 71 -30.19 7.76 10.53
CA ARG A 71 -30.53 8.80 11.51
C ARG A 71 -30.43 8.26 12.93
N GLY A 72 -29.99 9.11 13.86
CA GLY A 72 -29.92 8.77 15.29
C GLY A 72 -28.73 7.93 15.72
N VAL A 73 -27.84 7.52 14.79
CA VAL A 73 -26.60 6.77 15.13
C VAL A 73 -25.33 7.61 15.05
N GLY A 74 -25.44 8.87 14.60
CA GLY A 74 -24.29 9.75 14.46
C GLY A 74 -23.61 10.02 15.81
N ARG A 75 -22.28 9.89 15.84
CA ARG A 75 -21.45 10.16 17.01
C ARG A 75 -20.17 10.87 16.63
N ASP A 76 -19.88 11.94 17.36
CA ASP A 76 -18.66 12.72 17.18
C ASP A 76 -17.54 12.14 18.04
N PHE A 77 -16.43 11.80 17.40
CA PHE A 77 -15.24 11.22 18.03
C PHE A 77 -14.01 11.96 17.49
N PRO A 78 -13.04 12.35 18.34
CA PRO A 78 -11.81 13.00 17.89
C PRO A 78 -10.83 11.97 17.31
N ILE A 79 -11.15 11.35 16.17
CA ILE A 79 -10.37 10.28 15.54
C ILE A 79 -9.07 10.84 14.95
N LEU A 80 -9.15 11.96 14.22
CA LEU A 80 -8.00 12.56 13.55
C LEU A 80 -6.99 13.10 14.56
N ASP A 81 -7.47 13.74 15.63
CA ASP A 81 -6.64 14.23 16.73
C ASP A 81 -5.89 13.10 17.45
N ASN A 82 -6.44 11.88 17.43
CA ASN A 82 -5.86 10.68 18.03
C ASN A 82 -5.22 9.72 17.00
N ALA A 83 -4.91 10.19 15.79
CA ALA A 83 -4.38 9.35 14.71
C ALA A 83 -3.12 8.55 15.10
N GLU A 84 -2.24 9.16 15.90
CA GLU A 84 -1.01 8.52 16.37
C GLU A 84 -1.29 7.36 17.34
N ALA A 85 -2.23 7.55 18.28
CA ALA A 85 -2.63 6.52 19.22
C ALA A 85 -3.32 5.34 18.50
N ILE A 86 -4.20 5.66 17.53
CA ILE A 86 -4.84 4.66 16.67
C ILE A 86 -3.79 3.88 15.88
N ARG A 87 -2.78 4.55 15.32
CA ARG A 87 -1.69 3.89 14.57
C ARG A 87 -0.95 2.87 15.45
N THR A 88 -0.59 3.26 16.67
CA THR A 88 0.08 2.37 17.63
C THR A 88 -0.78 1.16 17.97
N GLU A 89 -2.06 1.37 18.30
CA GLU A 89 -2.98 0.27 18.61
C GLU A 89 -3.16 -0.67 17.41
N MET A 90 -3.28 -0.12 16.19
CA MET A 90 -3.34 -0.92 14.96
C MET A 90 -2.07 -1.75 14.74
N GLU A 91 -0.91 -1.20 15.07
CA GLU A 91 0.36 -1.91 14.99
C GLU A 91 0.44 -3.07 15.96
N ASP A 92 0.01 -2.87 17.21
CA ASP A 92 -0.03 -3.92 18.22
C ASP A 92 -1.05 -5.01 17.87
N MET A 93 -2.19 -4.66 17.29
CA MET A 93 -3.23 -5.63 16.87
C MET A 93 -2.82 -6.50 15.68
N LEU A 94 -2.08 -5.94 14.72
CA LEU A 94 -1.79 -6.59 13.43
C LEU A 94 -0.38 -7.18 13.34
N ARG A 95 0.55 -6.73 14.18
CA ARG A 95 1.91 -7.30 14.24
C ARG A 95 1.86 -8.67 14.91
N VAL A 96 2.31 -9.69 14.18
CA VAL A 96 2.34 -11.08 14.66
C VAL A 96 3.60 -11.38 15.48
N GLU A 97 4.75 -10.83 15.05
CA GLU A 97 6.06 -11.06 15.66
C GLU A 97 6.86 -9.76 15.74
N GLU A 98 7.63 -9.59 16.82
CA GLU A 98 8.58 -8.49 16.93
C GLU A 98 9.64 -8.57 15.82
N GLY A 99 9.86 -7.46 15.11
CA GLY A 99 10.75 -7.42 13.94
C GLY A 99 10.14 -7.95 12.64
N GLY A 100 8.85 -8.31 12.64
CA GLY A 100 8.11 -8.66 11.43
C GLY A 100 7.98 -7.49 10.44
N ARG A 101 7.70 -7.79 9.16
CA ARG A 101 7.56 -6.80 8.07
C ARG A 101 6.25 -6.00 8.10
N TYR A 102 5.65 -5.84 9.27
CA TYR A 102 4.46 -5.02 9.45
C TYR A 102 4.88 -3.56 9.68
N GLU A 103 4.30 -2.67 8.89
CA GLU A 103 4.56 -1.24 8.91
C GLU A 103 3.22 -0.49 8.83
N CYS A 104 3.03 0.46 9.74
CA CYS A 104 1.89 1.39 9.72
C CYS A 104 2.44 2.82 9.75
N GLY A 105 1.98 3.66 8.82
CA GLY A 105 2.45 5.04 8.68
C GLY A 105 1.29 6.02 8.61
N THR A 106 1.49 7.21 9.17
CA THR A 106 0.55 8.32 9.04
C THR A 106 0.97 9.20 7.86
N ILE A 107 -0.01 9.54 7.00
CA ILE A 107 0.21 10.41 5.84
C ILE A 107 -0.71 11.61 6.01
N ALA A 108 -0.13 12.80 6.20
CA ALA A 108 -0.87 14.05 6.09
C ALA A 108 -0.99 14.43 4.62
N VAL A 109 -2.12 14.11 4.01
CA VAL A 109 -2.45 14.60 2.66
C VAL A 109 -2.85 16.06 2.80
N LYS A 110 -1.99 16.97 2.33
CA LYS A 110 -2.42 18.36 2.12
C LYS A 110 -3.47 18.32 1.01
N ASP A 111 -4.71 18.71 1.32
CA ASP A 111 -5.76 18.83 0.32
C ASP A 111 -5.26 19.71 -0.83
N HIS A 112 -5.00 19.10 -1.98
CA HIS A 112 -4.87 19.82 -3.25
C HIS A 112 -6.28 19.93 -3.81
N HIS A 113 -6.88 21.12 -3.59
CA HIS A 113 -8.06 21.74 -4.21
C HIS A 113 -9.06 20.84 -4.96
#